data_AF-A0A2A4N2C7-F1
#
_entry.id   AF-A0A2A4N2C7-F1
#
_cell.length_a   1.000
_cell.length_b   1.000
_cell.length_c   1.000
_cell.angle_alpha   90.00
_cell.angle_beta   90.00
_cell.angle_gamma   90.00
#
_symmetry.space_group_name_H-M   'P 1'
#
loop_
_entity.id
_entity.type
_entity.pdbx_description
1 polymer ?
#
loop_
_entity_poly.entity_id
_entity_poly.type
_entity_poly.pdbx_seq_one_letter_code
_entity_poly.pdbx_strand_id
1 'polypeptide(L)'
;LVADPESGFRHIEEWGWDYHAPNGESPGDVWARLKPWVSGLTKDTVAVCHIGIMRVLLARAYGWEFAGDAPFRIKRNRLFVLHIDGEAMVAQPDPVRLTRRADTA
;
A
#
# COMPACT_ATOMS: atom_id res chain seq x y z
N LEU A 1 -3.69 -2.27 22.47
CA LEU A 1 -3.86 -3.04 21.23
C LEU A 1 -3.53 -4.50 21.50
N VAL A 2 -2.27 -4.95 21.46
CA VAL A 2 -1.93 -6.38 21.67
C VAL A 2 -2.45 -6.97 23.00
N ALA A 3 -2.42 -6.19 24.08
CA ALA A 3 -2.91 -6.64 25.39
C ALA A 3 -4.45 -6.71 25.50
N ASP A 4 -5.17 -6.17 24.52
CA ASP A 4 -6.62 -6.13 24.49
C ASP A 4 -7.14 -7.14 23.45
N PRO A 5 -7.77 -8.25 23.88
CA PRO A 5 -8.24 -9.30 22.99
C PRO A 5 -9.39 -8.85 22.07
N GLU A 6 -10.13 -7.79 22.43
CA GLU A 6 -11.22 -7.25 21.60
C GLU A 6 -10.72 -6.22 20.58
N SER A 7 -9.45 -5.82 20.65
CA SER A 7 -8.89 -4.81 19.75
C SER A 7 -8.88 -5.22 18.28
N GLY A 8 -9.00 -6.52 17.99
CA GLY A 8 -8.81 -7.05 16.64
C GLY A 8 -7.42 -6.73 16.12
N PHE A 9 -6.39 -6.82 16.96
CA PHE A 9 -5.02 -6.74 16.49
C PHE A 9 -4.60 -8.07 15.89
N ARG A 10 -4.07 -8.04 14.66
CA ARG A 10 -3.34 -9.15 14.03
C ARG A 10 -2.11 -8.62 13.31
N HIS A 11 -1.09 -9.44 13.19
CA HIS A 11 0.05 -9.16 12.31
C HIS A 11 -0.43 -9.11 10.86
N ILE A 12 0.14 -8.21 10.07
CA ILE A 12 -0.34 -7.95 8.70
C ILE A 12 -0.12 -9.15 7.79
N GLU A 13 0.91 -9.93 8.11
CA GLU A 13 1.28 -11.19 7.48
C GLU A 13 0.21 -12.30 7.67
N GLU A 14 -0.79 -12.05 8.53
CA GLU A 14 -1.90 -12.96 8.85
C GLU A 14 -3.27 -12.40 8.44
N TRP A 15 -3.30 -11.28 7.70
CA TRP A 15 -4.57 -10.65 7.35
C TRP A 15 -5.27 -11.39 6.21
N GLY A 16 -4.54 -11.80 5.17
CA GLY A 16 -5.21 -12.04 3.90
C GLY A 16 -5.93 -10.79 3.39
N TRP A 17 -6.72 -10.93 2.33
CA TRP A 17 -7.45 -9.80 1.74
C TRP A 17 -8.73 -9.41 2.49
N ASP A 18 -9.34 -10.35 3.21
CA ASP A 18 -10.69 -10.20 3.77
C ASP A 18 -10.71 -9.86 5.27
N TYR A 19 -9.56 -9.96 5.95
CA TYR A 19 -9.50 -9.60 7.36
C TYR A 19 -9.72 -8.12 7.58
N HIS A 20 -10.52 -7.80 8.60
CA HIS A 20 -10.69 -6.46 9.12
C HIS A 20 -10.77 -6.51 10.65
N ALA A 21 -10.28 -5.46 11.30
CA ALA A 21 -10.56 -5.23 12.72
C ALA A 21 -12.05 -4.91 12.92
N PRO A 22 -12.58 -4.97 14.15
CA PRO A 22 -13.96 -4.54 14.43
C PRO A 22 -14.24 -3.14 13.87
N ASN A 23 -15.28 -3.03 13.03
CA ASN A 23 -15.70 -1.80 12.34
C ASN A 23 -14.64 -1.19 11.38
N GLY A 24 -13.61 -1.93 11.00
CA GLY A 24 -12.58 -1.49 10.06
C GLY A 24 -12.84 -1.91 8.61
N GLU A 25 -12.05 -1.37 7.68
CA GLU A 25 -11.95 -1.85 6.29
C GLU A 25 -10.94 -3.01 6.21
N SER A 26 -11.22 -3.97 5.33
CA SER A 26 -10.24 -4.99 4.91
C SER A 26 -9.32 -4.45 3.80
N PRO A 27 -8.16 -5.09 3.53
CA PRO A 27 -7.36 -4.79 2.34
C PRO A 27 -8.17 -4.86 1.03
N GLY A 28 -9.14 -5.79 0.95
CA GLY A 28 -10.07 -5.94 -0.16
C GLY A 28 -10.99 -4.73 -0.33
N ASP A 29 -11.57 -4.22 0.76
CA ASP A 29 -12.41 -3.01 0.74
C ASP A 29 -11.63 -1.78 0.26
N VAL A 30 -10.41 -1.63 0.79
CA VAL A 30 -9.50 -0.56 0.38
C VAL A 30 -9.18 -0.69 -1.12
N TRP A 31 -8.90 -1.90 -1.61
CA TRP A 31 -8.69 -2.11 -3.04
C TRP A 31 -9.92 -1.77 -3.88
N ALA A 32 -11.12 -2.18 -3.45
CA ALA A 32 -12.36 -1.90 -4.16
C ALA A 32 -12.58 -0.39 -4.35
N ARG A 33 -12.20 0.42 -3.35
CA ARG A 33 -12.24 1.89 -3.44
C ARG A 33 -11.10 2.49 -4.28
N LEU A 34 -9.94 1.85 -4.31
CA LEU A 34 -8.79 2.33 -5.10
C LEU A 34 -8.90 1.96 -6.59
N LYS A 35 -9.51 0.82 -6.94
CA LYS A 35 -9.56 0.30 -8.31
C LYS A 35 -10.09 1.33 -9.32
N PRO A 36 -11.22 2.04 -9.07
CA PRO A 36 -11.72 3.04 -10.01
C PRO A 36 -10.76 4.21 -10.22
N TRP A 37 -10.10 4.67 -9.15
CA TRP A 37 -9.11 5.74 -9.25
C TRP A 37 -7.90 5.31 -10.07
N VAL A 38 -7.35 4.11 -9.81
CA VAL A 38 -6.22 3.54 -10.56
C VAL A 38 -6.57 3.38 -12.04
N SER A 39 -7.75 2.83 -12.34
CA SER A 39 -8.20 2.58 -13.72
C SER A 39 -8.45 3.87 -14.50
N GLY A 40 -8.67 4.99 -13.80
CA GLY A 40 -8.87 6.31 -14.42
C GLY A 40 -7.57 7.09 -14.68
N LEU A 41 -6.40 6.58 -14.30
CA LEU A 41 -5.13 7.27 -14.52
C LEU A 41 -4.72 7.20 -15.99
N THR A 42 -4.47 8.36 -16.60
CA THR A 42 -4.09 8.49 -18.02
C THR A 42 -2.70 9.10 -18.22
N LYS A 43 -2.02 9.46 -17.13
CA LYS A 43 -0.71 10.10 -17.10
C LYS A 43 -0.01 9.83 -15.78
N ASP A 44 1.30 10.10 -15.75
CA ASP A 44 2.10 10.06 -14.54
C ASP A 44 1.43 10.88 -13.42
N THR A 45 1.15 10.20 -12.31
CA THR A 45 0.37 10.73 -11.20
C THR A 45 1.05 10.39 -9.88
N VAL A 46 1.09 11.36 -8.96
CA VAL A 46 1.65 11.18 -7.62
C VAL A 46 0.51 11.07 -6.61
N ALA A 47 0.46 9.97 -5.86
CA ALA A 47 -0.41 9.81 -4.72
C ALA A 47 0.35 10.10 -3.41
N VAL A 48 -0.09 11.12 -2.67
CA VAL A 48 0.36 11.37 -1.29
C VAL A 48 -0.65 10.73 -0.35
N CYS A 49 -0.24 9.65 0.32
CA CYS A 49 -1.17 8.82 1.08
C CYS A 49 -0.50 8.18 2.31
N HIS A 50 -1.28 7.40 3.06
CA HIS A 50 -0.84 6.68 4.25
C HIS A 50 -0.48 5.22 3.95
N ILE A 51 0.19 4.58 4.92
CA ILE A 51 0.74 3.22 4.78
C ILE A 51 -0.29 2.16 4.41
N GLY A 52 -1.56 2.30 4.81
CA GLY A 52 -2.63 1.36 4.43
C GLY A 52 -2.88 1.33 2.92
N ILE A 53 -2.96 2.50 2.29
CA ILE A 53 -3.10 2.64 0.83
C ILE A 53 -1.85 2.09 0.13
N MET A 54 -0.66 2.46 0.61
CA MET A 54 0.60 2.00 0.05
C MET A 54 0.72 0.48 0.07
N ARG A 55 0.33 -0.17 1.18
CA ARG A 55 0.36 -1.63 1.32
C ARG A 55 -0.54 -2.32 0.32
N VAL A 56 -1.76 -1.85 0.11
CA VAL A 56 -2.69 -2.44 -0.86
C VAL A 56 -2.17 -2.33 -2.29
N LEU A 57 -1.66 -1.16 -2.67
CA LEU A 57 -1.08 -0.96 -4.01
C LEU A 57 0.18 -1.81 -4.21
N LEU A 58 1.08 -1.86 -3.24
CA LEU A 58 2.29 -2.69 -3.32
C LEU A 58 1.96 -4.19 -3.27
N ALA A 59 0.96 -4.61 -2.49
CA ALA A 59 0.47 -5.98 -2.46
C ALA A 59 -0.01 -6.42 -3.85
N ARG A 60 -0.82 -5.59 -4.52
CA ARG A 60 -1.21 -5.82 -5.92
C ARG A 60 -0.01 -5.89 -6.86
N ALA A 61 0.94 -4.97 -6.71
CA ALA A 61 2.08 -4.87 -7.60
C ALA A 61 3.12 -6.01 -7.45
N TYR A 62 3.21 -6.61 -6.26
CA TYR A 62 4.11 -7.73 -5.95
C TYR A 62 3.40 -9.10 -5.95
N GLY A 63 2.07 -9.14 -6.15
CA GLY A 63 1.29 -10.37 -5.99
C GLY A 63 1.32 -10.93 -4.56
N TRP A 64 1.40 -10.05 -3.56
CA TRP A 64 1.43 -10.45 -2.16
C TRP A 64 0.01 -10.52 -1.60
N GLU A 65 -0.36 -11.69 -1.10
CA GLU A 65 -1.71 -11.98 -0.64
C GLU A 65 -1.98 -11.58 0.82
N PHE A 66 -1.17 -10.66 1.39
CA PHE A 66 -1.15 -10.37 2.83
C PHE A 66 -0.97 -11.65 3.67
N ALA A 67 -0.15 -12.56 3.15
CA ALA A 67 0.14 -13.86 3.73
C ALA A 67 1.65 -14.08 3.76
N GLY A 68 2.19 -14.32 4.95
CA GLY A 68 3.63 -14.43 5.17
C GLY A 68 4.36 -13.10 5.00
N ASP A 69 5.69 -13.17 4.97
CA ASP A 69 6.55 -11.98 4.95
C ASP A 69 6.28 -11.10 3.73
N ALA A 70 6.09 -9.79 3.98
CA ALA A 70 5.92 -8.82 2.91
C ALA A 70 7.20 -8.73 2.06
N PRO A 71 7.12 -8.81 0.71
CA PRO A 71 8.28 -8.76 -0.17
C PRO A 71 8.87 -7.34 -0.33
N PHE A 72 8.39 -6.37 0.45
CA PHE A 72 8.80 -4.98 0.39
C PHE A 72 8.84 -4.35 1.78
N ARG A 73 9.60 -3.25 1.91
CA ARG A 73 9.65 -2.46 3.14
C ARG A 73 9.32 -0.99 2.88
N ILE A 74 8.23 -0.51 3.48
CA ILE A 74 7.84 0.90 3.40
C ILE A 74 8.68 1.71 4.39
N LYS A 75 9.42 2.70 3.88
CA LYS A 75 10.24 3.63 4.67
C LYS A 75 9.80 5.06 4.41
N ARG A 76 9.94 5.93 5.43
CA ARG A 76 9.72 7.38 5.29
C ARG A 76 10.71 7.99 4.30
N ASN A 77 10.34 9.14 3.72
CA ASN A 77 11.16 9.88 2.75
C ASN A 77 11.56 9.04 1.54
N ARG A 78 10.61 8.25 1.02
CA ARG A 78 10.76 7.41 -0.16
C ARG A 78 9.56 7.60 -1.08
N LEU A 79 9.81 7.61 -2.38
CA LEU A 79 8.81 7.49 -3.42
C LEU A 79 8.84 6.05 -3.93
N PHE A 80 7.68 5.41 -3.94
CA PHE A 80 7.47 4.06 -4.47
C PHE A 80 6.81 4.21 -5.83
N VAL A 81 7.47 3.74 -6.89
CA VAL A 81 7.00 3.88 -8.27
C VAL A 81 6.33 2.60 -8.70
N LEU A 82 5.10 2.73 -9.21
CA LEU A 82 4.32 1.63 -9.78
C LEU A 82 4.11 1.92 -11.26
N HIS A 83 4.41 0.92 -12.08
CA HIS A 83 4.06 0.92 -13.50
C HIS A 83 2.71 0.24 -13.65
N ILE A 84 1.79 0.89 -14.34
CA ILE A 84 0.41 0.45 -14.49
C ILE A 84 0.12 0.34 -15.98
N ASP A 85 -0.30 -0.83 -16.42
CA ASP A 85 -0.72 -1.11 -17.80
C ASP A 85 -2.04 -1.89 -17.78
N GLY A 86 -3.15 -1.19 -18.02
CA GLY A 86 -4.49 -1.72 -17.83
C GLY A 86 -4.71 -2.18 -16.37
N GLU A 87 -4.99 -3.47 -16.18
CA GLU A 87 -5.12 -4.08 -14.85
C GLU A 87 -3.77 -4.57 -14.27
N ALA A 88 -2.72 -4.65 -15.08
CA ALA A 88 -1.40 -5.07 -14.63
C ALA A 88 -0.73 -3.93 -13.84
N MET A 89 -0.10 -4.29 -12.73
CA MET A 89 0.63 -3.36 -11.87
C MET A 89 1.94 -4.01 -11.46
N VAL A 90 3.05 -3.28 -11.63
CA VAL A 90 4.39 -3.76 -11.27
C VAL A 90 5.11 -2.67 -10.49
N ALA A 91 5.73 -3.04 -9.38
CA ALA A 91 6.52 -2.10 -8.58
C ALA A 91 7.96 -2.05 -9.07
N GLN A 92 8.55 -0.84 -9.07
CA GLN A 92 10.00 -0.76 -9.12
C GLN A 92 10.61 -1.35 -7.83
N PRO A 93 11.69 -2.16 -7.94
CA PRO A 93 12.26 -2.86 -6.79
C PRO A 93 12.86 -1.89 -5.76
N ASP A 94 13.54 -0.84 -6.22
CA ASP A 94 14.23 0.11 -5.36
C ASP A 94 13.47 1.44 -5.26
N PRO A 95 12.94 1.79 -4.07
CA PRO A 95 12.21 3.04 -3.90
C PRO A 95 13.15 4.24 -3.90
N VAL A 96 12.76 5.31 -4.61
CA VAL A 96 13.54 6.52 -4.79
C VAL A 96 13.63 7.29 -3.46
N ARG A 97 14.86 7.63 -3.03
CA ARG A 97 15.07 8.44 -1.83
C ARG A 97 14.80 9.91 -2.11
N LEU A 98 13.81 10.46 -1.41
CA LEU A 98 13.52 11.89 -1.45
C LEU A 98 14.59 12.67 -0.69
N THR A 99 15.11 13.71 -1.33
CA THR A 99 15.98 14.70 -0.69
C THR A 99 15.14 15.82 -0.08
N ARG A 100 15.67 16.48 0.94
CA ARG A 100 15.07 17.74 1.39
C ARG A 100 15.25 18.76 0.27
N ARG A 101 14.20 19.55 0.02
CA ARG A 101 14.35 20.75 -0.81
C ARG A 101 15.40 21.62 -0.14
N ALA A 102 16.40 22.06 -0.91
CA ALA A 102 17.32 23.08 -0.41
C ALA A 102 16.48 24.34 -0.13
N ASP A 103 16.68 24.97 1.02
CA ASP A 103 16.10 26.27 1.28
C ASP A 103 16.64 27.22 0.20
N THR A 104 15.78 27.62 -0.73
CA THR A 104 16.10 28.75 -1.61
C THR A 104 16.18 29.97 -0.71
N ALA A 105 17.42 30.44 -0.49
CA ALA A 105 17.73 31.70 0.18
C ALA A 105 17.13 32.90 -0.59
#